data_AF-A0A958DS82-F1
#
_entry.id   AF-A0A958DS82-F1
#
_cell.length_a   1.000
_cell.length_b   1.000
_cell.length_c   1.000
_cell.angle_alpha   90.00
_cell.angle_beta   90.00
_cell.angle_gamma   90.00
#
_symmetry.space_group_name_H-M   'P 1'
#
loop_
_entity.id
_entity.type
_entity.pdbx_description
1 polymer ?
#
loop_
_entity_poly.entity_id
_entity_poly.type
_entity_poly.pdbx_seq_one_letter_code
_entity_poly.pdbx_strand_id
1 'polypeptide(L)'
;MTTAISFWGKQELPQIETKLWRFGPLHVWLKTRYDELWIAHHHSETEIAEQPDDLKWERWTLKKLPPELHFKPMLPNLPVVVKTEHPFRVVQNVQTKIYVRVPLWVGIVLDGNQVIELPTMQLSKTWFGGFVDGEICYSLTTSARKEALFENERAFLAVSPIQILNKSEDELLVDKLCHRVDRLNLYQQNERFWTNETKIYFQGNNNISDIDYSRKVPQESSGAKLVTPARLGSHRSVTAKTFDSIKDFAKLEFLHR
;
A
#
# COMPACT_ATOMS: atom_id res chain seq x y z
N MET A 1 -5.09 -4.09 -28.76
CA MET A 1 -5.12 -4.87 -27.51
C MET A 1 -3.69 -5.25 -27.20
N THR A 2 -2.97 -4.37 -26.51
CA THR A 2 -1.56 -4.60 -26.15
C THR A 2 -1.58 -5.40 -24.86
N THR A 3 -1.22 -6.67 -24.95
CA THR A 3 -1.03 -7.53 -23.78
C THR A 3 0.02 -6.86 -22.90
N ALA A 4 -0.40 -6.27 -21.77
CA ALA A 4 0.54 -5.75 -20.79
C ALA A 4 1.33 -6.96 -20.26
N ILE A 5 2.60 -7.07 -20.65
CA ILE A 5 3.52 -8.03 -20.07
C ILE A 5 3.56 -7.72 -18.58
N SER A 6 3.20 -8.70 -17.75
CA SER A 6 3.36 -8.58 -16.31
C SER A 6 4.84 -8.39 -16.02
N PHE A 7 5.22 -7.18 -15.63
CA PHE A 7 6.59 -6.78 -15.28
C PHE A 7 7.02 -7.29 -13.90
N TRP A 8 6.08 -7.87 -13.15
CA TRP A 8 6.34 -8.61 -11.92
C TRP A 8 6.88 -10.00 -12.24
N GLY A 9 7.66 -10.58 -11.33
CA GLY A 9 8.23 -11.91 -11.52
C GLY A 9 9.71 -11.87 -11.89
N LYS A 10 10.18 -13.00 -12.41
CA LYS A 10 11.57 -13.21 -12.82
C LYS A 10 11.89 -12.38 -14.06
N GLN A 11 13.05 -11.75 -14.05
CA GLN A 11 13.58 -10.96 -15.15
C GLN A 11 15.05 -11.32 -15.35
N GLU A 12 15.48 -11.41 -16.60
CA GLU A 12 16.89 -11.58 -16.91
C GLU A 12 17.68 -10.35 -16.45
N LEU A 13 18.77 -10.58 -15.74
CA LEU A 13 19.67 -9.50 -15.35
C LEU A 13 20.30 -8.88 -16.61
N PRO A 14 20.26 -7.55 -16.75
CA PRO A 14 20.87 -6.89 -17.90
C PRO A 14 22.37 -7.13 -17.89
N GLN A 15 22.89 -7.64 -19.00
CA GLN A 15 24.32 -7.77 -19.25
C GLN A 15 24.78 -6.54 -20.01
N ILE A 16 25.76 -5.80 -19.47
CA ILE A 16 26.45 -4.67 -20.11
C ILE A 16 25.60 -3.38 -20.25
N GLU A 17 24.36 -3.48 -20.73
CA GLU A 17 23.49 -2.33 -20.97
C GLU A 17 22.62 -1.95 -19.77
N THR A 18 22.24 -0.68 -19.69
CA THR A 18 21.20 -0.24 -18.74
C THR A 18 19.83 -0.63 -19.28
N LYS A 19 19.05 -1.37 -18.50
CA LYS A 19 17.62 -1.62 -18.78
C LYS A 19 16.73 -0.79 -17.86
N LEU A 20 15.58 -0.38 -18.39
CA LEU A 20 14.56 0.40 -17.70
C LEU A 20 13.29 -0.45 -17.51
N TRP A 21 12.74 -0.42 -16.29
CA TRP A 21 11.40 -0.93 -15.98
C TRP A 21 10.55 0.18 -15.38
N ARG A 22 9.25 0.14 -15.69
CA ARG A 22 8.27 1.12 -15.19
C ARG A 22 7.16 0.42 -14.40
N PHE A 23 6.93 0.89 -13.18
CA PHE A 23 5.90 0.43 -12.26
C PHE A 23 4.97 1.58 -11.91
N GLY A 24 4.12 1.97 -12.86
CA GLY A 24 3.32 3.20 -12.72
C GLY A 24 4.23 4.44 -12.73
N PRO A 25 4.23 5.27 -11.67
CA PRO A 25 5.12 6.43 -11.59
C PRO A 25 6.59 6.09 -11.34
N LEU A 26 6.89 4.92 -10.79
CA LEU A 26 8.26 4.51 -10.51
C LEU A 26 8.96 4.02 -11.79
N HIS A 27 10.10 4.63 -12.10
CA HIS A 27 11.04 4.19 -13.12
C HIS A 27 12.28 3.63 -12.43
N VAL A 28 12.72 2.44 -12.85
CA VAL A 28 13.88 1.73 -12.28
C VAL A 28 14.86 1.39 -13.39
N TRP A 29 16.07 1.92 -13.28
CA TRP A 29 17.20 1.58 -14.14
C TRP A 29 18.09 0.56 -13.44
N LEU A 30 18.39 -0.54 -14.12
CA LEU A 30 19.36 -1.53 -13.67
C LEU A 30 20.45 -1.74 -14.71
N LYS A 31 21.68 -1.91 -14.23
CA LYS A 31 22.80 -2.41 -15.03
C LYS A 31 23.70 -3.28 -14.15
N THR A 32 24.46 -4.16 -14.78
CA THR A 32 25.49 -4.95 -14.10
C THR A 32 26.87 -4.57 -14.64
N ARG A 33 27.88 -4.61 -13.77
CA ARG A 33 29.27 -4.38 -14.16
C ARG A 33 30.19 -5.24 -13.30
N TYR A 34 30.96 -6.13 -13.93
CA TYR A 34 31.79 -7.13 -13.23
C TYR A 34 30.97 -7.98 -12.26
N ASP A 35 31.12 -7.76 -10.95
CA ASP A 35 30.42 -8.42 -9.86
C ASP A 35 29.44 -7.48 -9.13
N GLU A 36 29.16 -6.31 -9.71
CA GLU A 36 28.29 -5.30 -9.14
C GLU A 36 26.93 -5.22 -9.82
N LEU A 37 25.90 -5.06 -9.01
CA LEU A 37 24.57 -4.61 -9.43
C LEU A 37 24.42 -3.12 -9.13
N TRP A 38 23.96 -2.36 -10.12
CA TRP A 38 23.70 -0.94 -10.02
C TRP A 38 22.21 -0.67 -10.24
N ILE A 39 21.61 0.10 -9.33
CA ILE A 39 20.19 0.44 -9.36
C ILE A 39 20.04 1.94 -9.20
N ALA A 40 19.26 2.57 -10.08
CA ALA A 40 18.79 3.93 -9.91
C ALA A 40 17.27 3.97 -10.08
N HIS A 41 16.61 4.95 -9.46
CA HIS A 41 15.18 5.11 -9.59
C HIS A 41 14.75 6.57 -9.60
N HIS A 42 13.57 6.80 -10.18
CA HIS A 42 12.95 8.13 -10.27
C HIS A 42 11.42 7.98 -10.29
N HIS A 43 10.72 8.96 -9.73
CA HIS A 43 9.26 9.00 -9.74
C HIS A 43 8.76 10.08 -10.71
N SER A 44 8.05 9.67 -11.75
CA SER A 44 7.38 10.57 -12.69
C SER A 44 6.08 9.95 -13.21
N GLU A 45 5.02 10.73 -13.27
CA GLU A 45 3.74 10.30 -13.88
C GLU A 45 3.88 10.08 -15.40
N THR A 46 4.80 10.82 -16.04
CA THR A 46 5.08 10.68 -17.47
C THR A 46 6.09 9.59 -17.72
N GLU A 47 5.96 8.93 -18.87
CA GLU A 47 6.98 7.99 -19.33
C GLU A 47 8.27 8.73 -19.65
N ILE A 48 9.39 8.18 -19.19
CA ILE A 48 10.72 8.70 -19.45
C ILE A 48 11.37 7.80 -20.50
N ALA A 49 11.63 8.35 -21.69
CA ALA A 49 12.27 7.61 -22.78
C ALA A 49 13.79 7.51 -22.63
N GLU A 50 14.42 8.54 -22.05
CA GLU A 50 15.88 8.64 -21.91
C GLU A 50 16.30 8.69 -20.45
N GLN A 51 17.44 8.07 -20.13
CA GLN A 51 17.97 8.05 -18.77
C GLN A 51 18.32 9.49 -18.31
N PRO A 52 17.78 10.00 -17.18
CA PRO A 52 18.18 11.29 -16.65
C PRO A 52 19.68 11.34 -16.32
N ASP A 53 20.32 12.48 -16.58
CA ASP A 53 21.75 12.70 -16.33
C ASP A 53 22.10 12.72 -14.84
N ASP A 54 21.15 13.12 -13.99
CA ASP A 54 21.31 13.29 -12.55
C ASP A 54 20.82 12.09 -11.72
N LEU A 55 20.66 10.92 -12.34
CA LEU A 55 20.27 9.70 -11.64
C LEU A 55 21.26 9.36 -10.52
N LYS A 56 20.71 9.23 -9.31
CA LYS A 56 21.45 8.73 -8.16
C LYS A 56 21.50 7.21 -8.20
N TRP A 57 22.71 6.69 -8.41
CA TRP A 57 22.95 5.26 -8.45
C TRP A 57 23.35 4.73 -7.07
N GLU A 58 22.71 3.62 -6.69
CA GLU A 58 23.12 2.76 -5.59
C GLU A 58 23.75 1.48 -6.16
N ARG A 59 24.75 0.92 -5.48
CA ARG A 59 25.49 -0.25 -5.96
C ARG A 59 25.68 -1.30 -4.87
N TRP A 60 25.66 -2.56 -5.29
CA TRP A 60 25.90 -3.73 -4.44
C TRP A 60 26.94 -4.63 -5.09
N THR A 61 28.00 -4.97 -4.36
CA THR A 61 28.99 -5.96 -4.76
C THR A 61 28.49 -7.36 -4.37
N LEU A 62 28.49 -8.29 -5.32
CA LEU A 62 27.95 -9.64 -5.17
C LEU A 62 29.07 -10.65 -5.34
N LYS A 63 29.03 -11.77 -4.62
CA LYS A 63 30.01 -12.86 -4.81
C LYS A 63 29.99 -13.42 -6.24
N LYS A 64 28.80 -13.43 -6.84
CA LYS A 64 28.53 -13.88 -8.20
C LYS A 64 27.24 -13.20 -8.65
N LEU A 65 27.21 -12.69 -9.88
CA LEU A 65 25.96 -12.24 -10.50
C LEU A 65 25.09 -13.45 -10.84
N PRO A 66 23.85 -13.54 -10.34
CA PRO A 66 22.92 -14.55 -10.81
C PRO A 66 22.46 -14.23 -12.24
N PRO A 67 21.82 -15.19 -12.94
CA PRO A 67 21.29 -14.95 -14.28
C PRO A 67 20.00 -14.12 -14.27
N GLU A 68 19.28 -14.11 -13.15
CA GLU A 68 17.96 -13.49 -13.02
C GLU A 68 17.85 -12.68 -11.74
N LEU A 69 16.98 -11.66 -11.79
CA LEU A 69 16.43 -10.97 -10.62
C LEU A 69 14.92 -11.21 -10.57
N HIS A 70 14.31 -10.93 -9.43
CA HIS A 70 12.87 -11.03 -9.27
C HIS A 70 12.31 -9.70 -8.76
N PHE A 71 11.39 -9.10 -9.53
CA PHE A 71 10.55 -8.01 -9.05
C PHE A 71 9.35 -8.57 -8.30
N LYS A 72 9.37 -8.39 -6.98
CA LYS A 72 8.33 -8.88 -6.09
C LYS A 72 7.41 -7.73 -5.67
N PRO A 73 6.09 -7.82 -5.91
CA PRO A 73 5.16 -6.81 -5.42
C PRO A 73 4.95 -6.99 -3.91
N MET A 74 4.97 -5.88 -3.18
CA MET A 74 4.82 -5.87 -1.72
C MET A 74 3.89 -4.73 -1.29
N LEU A 75 3.23 -4.86 -0.14
CA LEU A 75 2.48 -3.75 0.46
C LEU A 75 3.43 -2.80 1.20
N PRO A 76 3.04 -1.53 1.44
CA PRO A 76 3.86 -0.59 2.20
C PRO A 76 4.37 -1.13 3.53
N ASN A 77 5.55 -0.68 3.93
CA ASN A 77 6.20 -1.11 5.18
C ASN A 77 5.71 -0.37 6.43
N LEU A 78 4.79 0.58 6.28
CA LEU A 78 4.12 1.30 7.36
C LEU A 78 2.61 1.28 7.10
N PRO A 79 1.77 1.46 8.14
CA PRO A 79 0.36 1.72 7.98
C PRO A 79 0.10 2.93 7.06
N VAL A 80 -1.08 2.97 6.45
CA VAL A 80 -1.51 4.00 5.52
C VAL A 80 -2.72 4.71 6.08
N VAL A 81 -2.59 5.98 6.37
CA VAL A 81 -3.71 6.88 6.67
C VAL A 81 -4.45 7.17 5.38
N VAL A 82 -5.60 6.53 5.23
CA VAL A 82 -6.51 6.74 4.11
C VAL A 82 -7.42 7.92 4.44
N LYS A 83 -7.30 9.01 3.69
CA LYS A 83 -8.23 10.14 3.68
C LYS A 83 -9.26 9.92 2.57
N THR A 84 -10.53 9.99 2.91
CA THR A 84 -11.63 9.90 1.94
C THR A 84 -11.83 11.24 1.24
N GLU A 85 -11.93 11.26 -0.09
CA GLU A 85 -12.28 12.48 -0.84
C GLU A 85 -13.66 13.01 -0.46
N HIS A 86 -14.60 12.09 -0.20
CA HIS A 86 -15.96 12.38 0.24
C HIS A 86 -16.21 11.68 1.58
N PRO A 87 -16.05 12.39 2.71
CA PRO A 87 -16.39 11.83 4.01
C PRO A 87 -17.84 11.35 4.05
N PHE A 88 -18.06 10.23 4.74
CA PHE A 88 -19.39 9.64 4.89
C PHE A 88 -19.60 9.17 6.32
N ARG A 89 -20.86 8.94 6.67
CA ARG A 89 -21.25 8.51 8.02
C ARG A 89 -21.69 7.05 8.03
N VAL A 90 -21.33 6.36 9.11
CA VAL A 90 -21.85 5.04 9.45
C VAL A 90 -22.67 5.19 10.71
N VAL A 91 -23.98 5.12 10.57
CA VAL A 91 -24.92 5.22 11.71
C VAL A 91 -24.75 4.03 12.67
N GLN A 92 -25.26 4.20 13.88
CA GLN A 92 -25.23 3.20 14.95
C GLN A 92 -25.70 1.82 14.47
N ASN A 93 -24.99 0.77 14.91
CA ASN A 93 -25.33 -0.64 14.67
C ASN A 93 -25.42 -1.04 13.17
N VAL A 94 -24.79 -0.27 12.27
CA VAL A 94 -24.73 -0.56 10.83
C VAL A 94 -23.32 -0.93 10.40
N GLN A 95 -23.25 -1.75 9.34
CA GLN A 95 -22.01 -2.11 8.69
C GLN A 95 -21.94 -1.58 7.24
N THR A 96 -20.74 -1.27 6.79
CA THR A 96 -20.45 -0.85 5.41
C THR A 96 -19.15 -1.48 4.92
N LYS A 97 -19.07 -1.75 3.62
CA LYS A 97 -17.83 -2.14 2.95
C LYS A 97 -17.38 -1.03 2.02
N ILE A 98 -16.08 -0.75 2.05
CA ILE A 98 -15.42 0.17 1.13
C ILE A 98 -14.19 -0.51 0.52
N TYR A 99 -13.76 0.02 -0.63
CA TYR A 99 -12.58 -0.43 -1.35
C TYR A 99 -11.65 0.73 -1.58
N VAL A 100 -10.39 0.55 -1.18
CA VAL A 100 -9.32 1.53 -1.36
C VAL A 100 -8.23 0.93 -2.24
N ARG A 101 -7.50 1.76 -2.98
CA ARG A 101 -6.34 1.34 -3.77
C ARG A 101 -5.06 1.70 -3.04
N VAL A 102 -4.29 0.70 -2.64
CA VAL A 102 -3.02 0.88 -1.94
C VAL A 102 -1.88 0.74 -2.94
N PRO A 103 -0.96 1.72 -3.06
CA PRO A 103 0.22 1.59 -3.89
C PRO A 103 1.14 0.47 -3.41
N LEU A 104 1.70 -0.28 -4.36
CA LEU A 104 2.64 -1.36 -4.09
C LEU A 104 4.07 -0.84 -3.94
N TRP A 105 4.92 -1.67 -3.39
CA TRP A 105 6.36 -1.53 -3.39
C TRP A 105 6.97 -2.62 -4.28
N VAL A 106 8.08 -2.31 -4.92
CA VAL A 106 8.89 -3.22 -5.72
C VAL A 106 10.04 -3.71 -4.86
N GLY A 107 9.98 -4.95 -4.41
CA GLY A 107 11.14 -5.65 -3.87
C GLY A 107 11.99 -6.18 -5.01
N ILE A 108 13.26 -5.78 -5.08
CA ILE A 108 14.23 -6.33 -6.03
C ILE A 108 14.99 -7.43 -5.31
N VAL A 109 14.81 -8.67 -5.78
CA VAL A 109 15.32 -9.88 -5.10
C VAL A 109 16.30 -10.62 -6.00
N LEU A 110 17.44 -11.04 -5.44
CA LEU A 110 18.50 -11.81 -6.09
C LEU A 110 18.78 -13.07 -5.27
N ASP A 111 18.72 -14.25 -5.89
CA ASP A 111 18.94 -15.54 -5.22
C ASP A 111 18.16 -15.68 -3.88
N GLY A 112 16.93 -15.17 -3.86
CA GLY A 112 16.05 -15.20 -2.69
C GLY A 112 16.31 -14.10 -1.65
N ASN A 113 17.36 -13.29 -1.80
CA ASN A 113 17.68 -12.18 -0.90
C ASN A 113 17.15 -10.85 -1.45
N GLN A 114 16.43 -10.09 -0.63
CA GLN A 114 15.96 -8.76 -0.99
C GLN A 114 17.12 -7.76 -0.95
N VAL A 115 17.39 -7.10 -2.08
CA VAL A 115 18.47 -6.12 -2.24
C VAL A 115 18.00 -4.72 -1.86
N ILE A 116 16.87 -4.31 -2.40
CA ILE A 116 16.24 -3.02 -2.14
C ILE A 116 14.71 -3.14 -2.28
N GLU A 117 14.01 -2.20 -1.65
CA GLU A 117 12.58 -2.04 -1.78
C GLU A 117 12.25 -0.60 -2.18
N LEU A 118 11.48 -0.43 -3.26
CA LEU A 118 11.19 0.87 -3.84
C LEU A 118 9.67 1.11 -3.90
N PRO A 119 9.13 2.22 -3.38
CA PRO A 119 7.71 2.48 -3.47
C PRO A 119 7.31 2.81 -4.91
N THR A 120 6.22 2.24 -5.43
CA THR A 120 5.73 2.57 -6.79
C THR A 120 5.21 4.01 -6.89
N MET A 121 4.72 4.55 -5.76
CA MET A 121 4.30 5.94 -5.61
C MET A 121 4.95 6.52 -4.37
N GLN A 122 5.51 7.73 -4.48
CA GLN A 122 6.08 8.42 -3.33
C GLN A 122 4.97 8.94 -2.42
N LEU A 123 4.80 8.31 -1.26
CA LEU A 123 3.82 8.73 -0.25
C LEU A 123 4.49 9.59 0.81
N SER A 124 3.79 10.65 1.23
CA SER A 124 4.23 11.48 2.35
C SER A 124 4.06 10.73 3.67
N LYS A 125 5.04 10.85 4.57
CA LYS A 125 4.88 10.38 5.95
C LYS A 125 3.95 11.30 6.73
N THR A 126 3.18 10.74 7.65
CA THR A 126 2.27 11.46 8.53
C THR A 126 2.23 10.78 9.90
N TRP A 127 1.77 11.50 10.91
CA TRP A 127 1.56 10.98 12.26
C TRP A 127 0.07 10.74 12.48
N PHE A 128 -0.30 9.55 12.93
CA PHE A 128 -1.68 9.21 13.24
C PHE A 128 -1.85 8.91 14.73
N GLY A 129 -2.80 9.56 15.40
CA GLY A 129 -3.04 9.40 16.84
C GLY A 129 -2.54 10.58 17.67
N GLY A 130 -2.51 10.40 18.99
CA GLY A 130 -2.00 11.43 19.91
C GLY A 130 -0.47 11.49 19.91
N PHE A 131 0.09 12.47 20.62
CA PHE A 131 1.54 12.67 20.65
C PHE A 131 2.32 11.49 21.24
N VAL A 132 1.74 10.79 22.22
CA VAL A 132 2.39 9.71 22.98
C VAL A 132 2.05 8.32 22.44
N ASP A 133 0.85 8.15 21.90
CA ASP A 133 0.27 6.87 21.50
C ASP A 133 0.03 6.75 19.98
N GLY A 134 0.52 7.72 19.21
CA GLY A 134 0.44 7.71 17.76
C GLY A 134 1.48 6.83 17.08
N GLU A 135 1.31 6.66 15.77
CA GLU A 135 2.19 5.87 14.93
C GLU A 135 2.53 6.61 13.63
N ILE A 136 3.73 6.32 13.08
CA ILE A 136 4.16 6.87 11.80
C ILE A 136 3.48 6.07 10.69
N CYS A 137 2.79 6.79 9.81
CA CYS A 137 2.07 6.23 8.67
C CYS A 137 2.50 6.90 7.36
N TYR A 138 2.09 6.33 6.24
CA TYR A 138 1.98 7.05 4.98
C TYR A 138 0.62 7.73 4.85
N SER A 139 0.53 8.85 4.15
CA SER A 139 -0.73 9.50 3.80
C SER A 139 -1.17 9.12 2.39
N LEU A 140 -2.44 8.77 2.24
CA LEU A 140 -3.05 8.41 0.96
C LEU A 140 -4.47 9.00 0.86
N THR A 141 -4.75 9.73 -0.20
CA THR A 141 -6.11 10.21 -0.50
C THR A 141 -6.77 9.28 -1.51
N THR A 142 -8.00 8.86 -1.24
CA THR A 142 -8.77 7.98 -2.14
C THR A 142 -10.25 8.31 -2.11
N SER A 143 -11.00 7.92 -3.14
CA SER A 143 -12.47 8.03 -3.12
C SER A 143 -13.16 7.02 -2.19
N ALA A 144 -12.44 6.04 -1.62
CA ALA A 144 -13.00 4.99 -0.75
C ALA A 144 -14.34 4.40 -1.26
N ARG A 145 -14.28 3.77 -2.45
CA ARG A 145 -15.47 3.41 -3.23
C ARG A 145 -16.31 2.32 -2.55
N LYS A 146 -17.62 2.31 -2.84
CA LYS A 146 -18.54 1.23 -2.44
C LYS A 146 -18.39 -0.03 -3.28
N GLU A 147 -17.83 0.09 -4.48
CA GLU A 147 -17.65 -0.99 -5.42
C GLU A 147 -16.17 -1.29 -5.64
N ALA A 148 -15.85 -2.56 -5.85
CA ALA A 148 -14.49 -3.02 -6.12
C ALA A 148 -14.08 -2.84 -7.60
N LEU A 149 -15.00 -2.35 -8.44
CA LEU A 149 -14.78 -2.10 -9.84
C LEU A 149 -14.13 -0.73 -10.03
N PHE A 150 -12.99 -0.75 -10.70
CA PHE A 150 -12.24 0.43 -11.06
C PHE A 150 -11.99 0.39 -12.56
N GLU A 151 -12.29 1.49 -13.24
CA GLU A 151 -12.28 1.60 -14.71
C GLU A 151 -10.92 1.29 -15.34
N ASN A 152 -9.82 1.57 -14.62
CA ASN A 152 -8.46 1.36 -15.11
C ASN A 152 -7.70 0.40 -14.20
N GLU A 153 -7.31 -0.76 -14.73
CA GLU A 153 -6.39 -1.67 -14.04
C GLU A 153 -5.01 -1.02 -13.94
N ARG A 154 -4.44 -1.03 -12.75
CA ARG A 154 -3.12 -0.48 -12.46
C ARG A 154 -2.34 -1.54 -11.72
N ALA A 155 -1.46 -2.24 -12.42
CA ALA A 155 -0.68 -3.35 -11.87
C ALA A 155 0.32 -2.95 -10.76
N PHE A 156 0.40 -1.65 -10.42
CA PHE A 156 1.17 -1.13 -9.28
C PHE A 156 0.29 -0.77 -8.07
N LEU A 157 -1.03 -1.04 -8.12
CA LEU A 157 -1.97 -0.81 -7.02
C LEU A 157 -2.66 -2.12 -6.61
N ALA A 158 -2.86 -2.31 -5.31
CA ALA A 158 -3.71 -3.37 -4.77
C ALA A 158 -5.07 -2.83 -4.36
N VAL A 159 -6.14 -3.55 -4.71
CA VAL A 159 -7.48 -3.30 -4.18
C VAL A 159 -7.57 -3.90 -2.78
N SER A 160 -7.87 -3.05 -1.80
CA SER A 160 -7.99 -3.45 -0.39
C SER A 160 -9.43 -3.28 0.10
N PRO A 161 -10.15 -4.38 0.37
CA PRO A 161 -11.47 -4.34 0.99
C PRO A 161 -11.37 -4.02 2.48
N ILE A 162 -12.18 -3.07 2.93
CA ILE A 162 -12.31 -2.67 4.33
C ILE A 162 -13.79 -2.72 4.72
N GLN A 163 -14.12 -3.59 5.67
CA GLN A 163 -15.42 -3.66 6.29
C GLN A 163 -15.40 -2.85 7.58
N ILE A 164 -16.32 -1.91 7.73
CA ILE A 164 -16.49 -1.10 8.94
C ILE A 164 -17.82 -1.49 9.57
N LEU A 165 -17.80 -1.81 10.86
CA LEU A 165 -18.98 -2.08 11.67
C LEU A 165 -19.01 -1.08 12.80
N ASN A 166 -20.05 -0.24 12.83
CA ASN A 166 -20.30 0.63 13.96
C ASN A 166 -21.07 -0.16 15.02
N LYS A 167 -20.40 -0.50 16.14
CA LYS A 167 -20.99 -1.19 17.30
C LYS A 167 -21.27 -0.24 18.46
N SER A 168 -21.24 1.05 18.21
CA SER A 168 -21.49 2.09 19.20
C SER A 168 -22.88 2.71 19.02
N GLU A 169 -23.29 3.48 20.03
CA GLU A 169 -24.47 4.35 19.97
C GLU A 169 -24.16 5.70 19.30
N ASP A 170 -22.89 5.96 18.93
CA ASP A 170 -22.48 7.17 18.23
C ASP A 170 -22.56 6.99 16.71
N GLU A 171 -22.80 8.07 15.97
CA GLU A 171 -22.53 8.09 14.54
C GLU A 171 -21.01 8.19 14.28
N LEU A 172 -20.48 7.33 13.41
CA LEU A 172 -19.09 7.39 12.98
C LEU A 172 -18.96 8.23 11.71
N LEU A 173 -18.23 9.34 11.78
CA LEU A 173 -17.72 10.04 10.60
C LEU A 173 -16.46 9.33 10.10
N VAL A 174 -16.50 8.86 8.85
CA VAL A 174 -15.34 8.29 8.15
C VAL A 174 -14.81 9.34 7.19
N ASP A 175 -13.87 10.16 7.66
CA ASP A 175 -13.09 11.12 6.87
C ASP A 175 -11.63 10.66 6.68
N LYS A 176 -11.09 9.97 7.69
CA LYS A 176 -9.75 9.42 7.75
C LYS A 176 -9.73 8.14 8.57
N LEU A 177 -9.00 7.14 8.10
CA LEU A 177 -8.73 5.92 8.86
C LEU A 177 -7.28 5.44 8.72
N CYS A 178 -6.71 4.88 9.78
CA CYS A 178 -5.40 4.23 9.76
C CYS A 178 -5.53 2.77 9.29
N HIS A 179 -5.16 2.53 8.04
CA HIS A 179 -5.20 1.23 7.39
C HIS A 179 -3.87 0.50 7.53
N ARG A 180 -3.81 -0.56 8.33
CA ARG A 180 -2.59 -1.30 8.66
C ARG A 180 -2.27 -2.36 7.61
N VAL A 181 -1.81 -1.89 6.46
CA VAL A 181 -1.51 -2.70 5.27
C VAL A 181 -0.34 -3.67 5.47
N ASP A 182 0.55 -3.37 6.42
CA ASP A 182 1.68 -4.21 6.84
C ASP A 182 1.23 -5.54 7.49
N ARG A 183 -0.04 -5.65 7.88
CA ARG A 183 -0.69 -6.86 8.40
C ARG A 183 -1.50 -7.65 7.36
N LEU A 184 -1.47 -7.23 6.10
CA LEU A 184 -2.24 -7.86 5.03
C LEU A 184 -1.36 -8.70 4.12
N ASN A 185 -1.91 -9.84 3.69
CA ASN A 185 -1.41 -10.61 2.57
C ASN A 185 -1.77 -9.93 1.26
N LEU A 186 -0.87 -10.02 0.29
CA LEU A 186 -1.06 -9.61 -1.08
C LEU A 186 -1.34 -10.82 -1.97
N TYR A 187 -2.44 -10.76 -2.71
CA TYR A 187 -2.90 -11.75 -3.66
C TYR A 187 -2.93 -11.17 -5.07
N GLN A 188 -2.87 -12.04 -6.08
CA GLN A 188 -2.98 -11.67 -7.48
C GLN A 188 -4.01 -12.55 -8.19
N GLN A 189 -4.86 -11.91 -8.98
CA GLN A 189 -5.79 -12.54 -9.90
C GLN A 189 -5.65 -11.83 -11.25
N ASN A 190 -5.17 -12.54 -12.27
CA ASN A 190 -4.75 -11.93 -13.55
C ASN A 190 -3.72 -10.82 -13.29
N GLU A 191 -3.90 -9.63 -13.87
CA GLU A 191 -3.02 -8.47 -13.67
C GLU A 191 -3.40 -7.60 -12.45
N ARG A 192 -4.40 -8.03 -11.66
CA ARG A 192 -4.92 -7.25 -10.54
C ARG A 192 -4.43 -7.80 -9.20
N PHE A 193 -3.99 -6.89 -8.34
CA PHE A 193 -3.61 -7.19 -6.98
C PHE A 193 -4.75 -6.92 -6.00
N TRP A 194 -4.83 -7.75 -4.97
CA TRP A 194 -5.83 -7.72 -3.92
C TRP A 194 -5.19 -7.92 -2.57
N THR A 195 -5.71 -7.31 -1.52
CA THR A 195 -5.38 -7.70 -0.14
C THR A 195 -6.48 -8.56 0.45
N ASN A 196 -6.19 -9.34 1.49
CA ASN A 196 -7.28 -9.84 2.31
C ASN A 196 -8.08 -8.69 2.94
N GLU A 197 -9.32 -8.98 3.32
CA GLU A 197 -10.23 -8.03 3.95
C GLU A 197 -9.77 -7.65 5.36
N THR A 198 -9.89 -6.36 5.67
CA THR A 198 -9.78 -5.81 7.03
C THR A 198 -11.18 -5.54 7.57
N LYS A 199 -11.49 -6.02 8.77
CA LYS A 199 -12.76 -5.75 9.46
C LYS A 199 -12.49 -4.89 10.68
N ILE A 200 -13.12 -3.73 10.74
CA ILE A 200 -12.97 -2.77 11.82
C ILE A 200 -14.27 -2.73 12.61
N TYR A 201 -14.18 -2.99 13.90
CA TYR A 201 -15.28 -2.87 14.85
C TYR A 201 -15.09 -1.57 15.63
N PHE A 202 -15.83 -0.53 15.21
CA PHE A 202 -15.82 0.75 15.88
C PHE A 202 -16.66 0.70 17.16
N GLN A 203 -16.08 1.12 18.27
CA GLN A 203 -16.69 1.05 19.61
C GLN A 203 -17.03 2.44 20.19
N GLY A 204 -17.04 3.50 19.37
CA GLY A 204 -17.27 4.88 19.80
C GLY A 204 -15.98 5.71 19.81
N ASN A 205 -16.12 7.04 19.79
CA ASN A 205 -15.03 7.97 19.50
C ASN A 205 -13.89 8.00 20.54
N ASN A 206 -14.17 7.55 21.77
CA ASN A 206 -13.20 7.49 22.86
C ASN A 206 -12.63 6.08 23.07
N ASN A 207 -13.03 5.11 22.26
CA ASN A 207 -12.62 3.72 22.40
C ASN A 207 -11.70 3.29 21.26
N ILE A 208 -10.81 2.35 21.57
CA ILE A 208 -9.98 1.68 20.59
C ILE A 208 -10.83 0.70 19.78
N SER A 209 -10.58 0.60 18.47
CA SER A 209 -11.31 -0.30 17.59
C SER A 209 -10.67 -1.69 17.62
N ASP A 210 -11.48 -2.74 17.54
CA ASP A 210 -10.95 -4.07 17.22
C ASP A 210 -10.83 -4.22 15.71
N ILE A 211 -9.73 -4.80 15.27
CA ILE A 211 -9.38 -4.95 13.87
C ILE A 211 -9.07 -6.41 13.59
N ASP A 212 -9.87 -7.04 12.76
CA ASP A 212 -9.66 -8.41 12.30
C ASP A 212 -9.12 -8.43 10.86
N TYR A 213 -8.08 -9.22 10.64
CA TYR A 213 -7.49 -9.45 9.33
C TYR A 213 -7.94 -10.82 8.82
N SER A 214 -8.74 -10.84 7.76
CA SER A 214 -9.18 -12.10 7.14
C SER A 214 -7.98 -12.91 6.65
N ARG A 215 -7.99 -14.23 6.86
CA ARG A 215 -6.97 -15.12 6.27
C ARG A 215 -7.36 -15.67 4.90
N LYS A 216 -8.54 -15.29 4.41
CA LYS A 216 -9.09 -15.75 3.14
C LYS A 216 -8.80 -14.73 2.06
N VAL A 217 -8.64 -15.25 0.83
CA VAL A 217 -8.74 -14.46 -0.40
C VAL A 217 -10.05 -13.66 -0.36
N PRO A 218 -10.06 -12.36 -0.73
CA PRO A 218 -11.29 -11.60 -0.71
C PRO A 218 -12.28 -12.15 -1.75
N GLN A 219 -13.56 -12.10 -1.41
CA GLN A 219 -14.65 -12.74 -2.17
C GLN A 219 -14.69 -12.27 -3.62
N GLU A 220 -14.36 -11.01 -3.85
CA GLU A 220 -14.33 -10.34 -5.15
C GLU A 220 -13.26 -10.90 -6.09
N SER A 221 -12.28 -11.62 -5.54
CA SER A 221 -11.14 -12.19 -6.28
C SER A 221 -11.02 -13.69 -6.06
N SER A 222 -12.15 -14.41 -6.02
CA SER A 222 -12.14 -15.86 -5.84
C SER A 222 -11.16 -16.53 -6.82
N GLY A 223 -10.23 -17.33 -6.28
CA GLY A 223 -9.15 -17.95 -7.05
C GLY A 223 -7.85 -17.14 -7.16
N ALA A 224 -7.75 -15.95 -6.55
CA ALA A 224 -6.49 -15.22 -6.46
C ALA A 224 -5.42 -16.01 -5.70
N LYS A 225 -4.18 -15.92 -6.16
CA LYS A 225 -3.04 -16.62 -5.58
C LYS A 225 -2.29 -15.69 -4.64
N LEU A 226 -1.82 -16.22 -3.51
CA LEU A 226 -0.95 -15.48 -2.60
C LEU A 226 0.38 -15.18 -3.31
N VAL A 227 0.79 -13.91 -3.31
CA VAL A 227 2.05 -13.44 -3.91
C VAL A 227 3.06 -13.06 -2.83
N THR A 228 2.64 -12.23 -1.88
CA THR A 228 3.48 -11.78 -0.77
C THR A 228 2.70 -11.89 0.53
N PRO A 229 3.21 -12.61 1.55
CA PRO A 229 2.57 -12.65 2.85
C PRO A 229 2.67 -11.29 3.56
N ALA A 230 1.85 -11.08 4.57
CA ALA A 230 1.93 -9.92 5.46
C ALA A 230 3.34 -9.75 6.04
N ARG A 231 3.76 -8.49 6.21
CA ARG A 231 5.07 -8.15 6.78
C ARG A 231 5.13 -8.49 8.26
N LEU A 232 4.09 -8.09 8.98
CA LEU A 232 3.90 -8.46 10.36
C LEU A 232 3.10 -9.75 10.43
N GLY A 233 3.56 -10.67 11.28
CA GLY A 233 2.96 -11.98 11.47
C GLY A 233 1.45 -11.91 11.76
N SER A 234 0.77 -13.01 11.44
CA SER A 234 -0.69 -13.12 11.39
C SER A 234 -1.41 -13.14 12.75
N HIS A 235 -1.18 -12.13 13.61
CA HIS A 235 -2.16 -11.84 14.65
C HIS A 235 -3.49 -11.56 13.97
N ARG A 236 -4.43 -12.49 14.18
CA ARG A 236 -5.75 -12.47 13.52
C ARG A 236 -6.53 -11.22 13.87
N SER A 237 -6.30 -10.68 15.07
CA SER A 237 -6.97 -9.53 15.62
C SER A 237 -5.97 -8.62 16.34
N VAL A 238 -6.21 -7.32 16.29
CA VAL A 238 -5.46 -6.28 17.00
C VAL A 238 -6.45 -5.22 17.46
N THR A 239 -6.24 -4.66 18.64
CA THR A 239 -6.98 -3.49 19.08
C THR A 239 -6.11 -2.25 18.94
N ALA A 240 -6.60 -1.24 18.22
CA ALA A 240 -5.85 -0.02 17.97
C ALA A 240 -6.77 1.16 17.58
N LYS A 241 -6.27 2.40 17.75
CA LYS A 241 -6.96 3.59 17.24
C LYS A 241 -6.99 3.51 15.71
N THR A 242 -8.18 3.67 15.13
CA THR A 242 -8.37 3.50 13.67
C THR A 242 -8.96 4.72 13.02
N PHE A 243 -9.89 5.40 13.69
CA PHE A 243 -10.46 6.66 13.21
C PHE A 243 -9.90 7.82 14.02
N ASP A 244 -9.76 8.96 13.35
CA ASP A 244 -9.39 10.18 14.05
C ASP A 244 -10.65 10.75 14.71
N SER A 245 -10.60 11.00 16.01
CA SER A 245 -11.67 11.71 16.70
C SER A 245 -11.31 13.18 16.70
N ILE A 246 -11.85 13.94 15.75
CA ILE A 246 -11.82 15.40 15.84
C ILE A 246 -12.74 15.77 17.02
N LYS A 247 -12.18 15.90 18.21
CA LYS A 247 -12.83 16.66 19.28
C LYS A 247 -12.74 18.13 18.90
N ASP A 248 -13.88 18.73 18.57
CA ASP A 248 -14.22 20.13 18.80
C ASP A 248 -13.03 21.13 18.83
N PHE A 249 -12.38 21.40 17.70
CA PHE A 249 -11.66 22.67 17.55
C PHE A 249 -12.63 23.85 17.37
N ALA A 250 -13.93 23.59 17.17
CA ALA A 250 -14.98 24.60 17.04
C ALA A 250 -15.41 25.26 18.37
N LYS A 251 -14.84 24.89 19.52
CA LYS A 251 -15.18 25.52 20.83
C LYS A 251 -14.21 26.60 21.30
N LEU A 252 -13.16 26.91 20.54
CA LEU A 252 -12.15 27.93 20.92
C LEU A 252 -12.38 29.32 20.32
N GLU A 253 -13.40 29.54 19.49
CA GLU A 253 -13.70 30.88 18.92
C GLU A 253 -14.72 31.72 19.73
N PHE A 254 -15.19 31.25 20.90
CA PHE A 254 -16.12 32.03 21.75
C PHE A 254 -15.53 32.50 23.09
N LEU A 255 -14.21 32.72 23.14
CA LEU A 255 -13.53 33.33 24.29
C LEU A 255 -12.68 34.54 23.88
N HIS A 256 -13.27 35.46 23.14
CA HIS A 256 -12.87 36.86 23.19
C HIS A 256 -14.13 37.73 23.34
N ARG A 257 -14.46 38.00 24.61
CA ARG A 257 -15.10 39.25 25.00
C ARG A 257 -14.04 40.35 25.03
#